data_AF-A0A2M7W4T4-F1
#
_entry.id   AF-A0A2M7W4T4-F1
#
_cell.length_a   1.000
_cell.length_b   1.000
_cell.length_c   1.000
_cell.angle_alpha   90.00
_cell.angle_beta   90.00
_cell.angle_gamma   90.00
#
_symmetry.space_group_name_H-M   'P 1'
#
loop_
_entity.id
_entity.type
_entity.pdbx_description
1 polymer ?
#
loop_
_entity_poly.entity_id
_entity_poly.type
_entity_poly.pdbx_seq_one_letter_code
_entity_poly.pdbx_strand_id
1 'polypeptide(L)'
;MIISNLIDAKFSGFDKSGLAIIEVGNGRQGTMSGQKILVAKKLLPKNIQAGDKLYFELMSEKMKTQRQKNLAEAVLREIIDQ
;
A
#
# COMPACT_ATOMS: atom_id res chain seq x y z
N MET A 1 -14.02 10.73 -10.99
CA MET A 1 -14.23 9.95 -9.75
C MET A 1 -12.88 9.39 -9.34
N ILE A 2 -12.21 9.96 -8.34
CA ILE A 2 -10.93 9.44 -7.85
C ILE A 2 -11.27 8.23 -6.97
N ILE A 3 -11.23 7.04 -7.55
CA ILE A 3 -11.19 5.81 -6.77
C ILE A 3 -9.78 5.78 -6.20
N SER A 4 -9.62 6.32 -5.00
CA SER A 4 -8.36 6.20 -4.28
C SER A 4 -8.19 4.72 -3.93
N ASN A 5 -7.28 4.03 -4.62
CA ASN A 5 -6.89 2.66 -4.29
C ASN A 5 -5.97 2.59 -3.05
N LEU A 6 -5.89 3.69 -2.31
CA LEU A 6 -5.17 3.80 -1.07
C LEU A 6 -6.07 3.32 0.08
N ILE A 7 -5.58 2.35 0.82
CA ILE A 7 -6.18 1.86 2.06
C ILE A 7 -5.39 2.48 3.21
N ASP A 8 -6.07 3.19 4.11
CA ASP A 8 -5.50 3.57 5.39
C ASP A 8 -5.55 2.38 6.36
N ALA A 9 -4.52 2.24 7.18
CA ALA A 9 -4.46 1.13 8.10
C ALA A 9 -3.65 1.51 9.33
N LYS A 10 -3.88 0.82 10.43
CA LYS A 10 -3.17 1.00 11.69
C LYS A 10 -2.43 -0.28 12.03
N PHE A 11 -1.15 -0.15 12.34
CA PHE A 11 -0.39 -1.29 12.83
C PHE A 11 -0.73 -1.55 14.30
N SER A 12 -1.14 -2.78 14.60
CA SER A 12 -1.62 -3.17 15.93
C SER A 12 -0.63 -4.07 16.69
N GLY A 13 0.46 -4.51 16.05
CA GLY A 13 1.47 -5.39 16.64
C GLY A 13 1.70 -6.66 15.83
N PHE A 14 2.33 -7.66 16.44
CA PHE A 14 2.59 -8.96 15.81
C PHE A 14 1.75 -10.06 16.47
N ASP A 15 1.34 -11.05 15.69
CA ASP A 15 0.73 -12.27 16.20
C ASP A 15 1.79 -13.24 16.77
N LYS A 16 1.33 -14.38 17.30
CA LYS A 16 2.21 -15.41 17.88
C LYS A 16 3.15 -16.06 16.85
N SER A 17 2.80 -15.97 15.57
CA SER A 17 3.55 -16.51 14.44
C SER A 17 4.56 -15.51 13.87
N GLY A 18 4.60 -14.27 14.39
CA GLY A 18 5.46 -13.19 13.92
C GLY A 18 4.93 -12.42 12.69
N LEU A 19 3.66 -12.63 12.31
CA LEU A 19 3.00 -11.84 11.29
C LEU A 19 2.48 -10.53 11.89
N ALA A 20 2.60 -9.45 11.14
CA ALA A 20 2.07 -8.17 11.53
C ALA A 20 0.56 -8.13 11.40
N ILE A 21 -0.10 -7.63 12.44
CA ILE A 21 -1.54 -7.40 12.46
C ILE A 21 -1.78 -5.95 12.07
N ILE A 22 -2.48 -5.76 10.96
CA ILE A 22 -2.83 -4.45 10.44
C ILE A 22 -4.34 -4.33 10.44
N GLU A 23 -4.85 -3.31 11.10
CA GLU A 23 -6.28 -3.00 11.13
C GLU A 23 -6.60 -1.95 10.08
N VAL A 24 -7.50 -2.29 9.15
CA VAL A 24 -7.92 -1.37 8.10
C VAL A 24 -8.76 -0.27 8.74
N GLY A 25 -8.17 0.91 8.80
CA GLY A 25 -8.92 2.14 8.96
C GLY A 25 -9.57 2.39 7.61
N ASN A 26 -10.85 2.65 7.58
CA ASN A 26 -11.36 3.38 6.45
C ASN A 26 -12.02 4.57 7.12
N GLY A 27 -11.45 5.76 6.94
CA GLY A 27 -12.05 7.02 7.42
C GLY A 27 -13.47 7.25 6.86
N ARG A 28 -13.99 6.30 6.06
CA ARG A 28 -15.34 6.17 5.55
C ARG A 28 -15.87 4.79 5.92
N GLN A 29 -17.12 4.70 6.40
CA GLN A 29 -17.80 3.41 6.57
C GLN A 29 -17.81 2.66 5.22
N GLY A 30 -17.17 1.50 5.19
CA GLY A 30 -17.07 0.63 4.01
C GLY A 30 -16.91 -0.82 4.44
N THR A 31 -17.16 -1.76 3.54
CA THR A 31 -17.18 -3.21 3.80
C THR A 31 -15.89 -3.78 4.39
N MET A 32 -14.77 -3.07 4.27
CA MET A 32 -13.46 -3.45 4.82
C MET A 32 -13.06 -2.74 6.11
N SER A 33 -13.87 -1.80 6.62
CA SER A 33 -13.56 -1.06 7.84
C SER A 33 -13.51 -2.01 9.05
N GLY A 34 -12.45 -1.91 9.86
CA GLY A 34 -12.24 -2.75 11.04
C GLY A 34 -11.75 -4.18 10.73
N GLN A 35 -11.52 -4.52 9.46
CA GLN A 35 -10.92 -5.82 9.11
C GLN A 35 -9.45 -5.86 9.54
N LYS A 36 -9.00 -7.04 9.97
CA LYS A 36 -7.60 -7.29 10.32
C LYS A 36 -6.93 -8.11 9.24
N ILE A 37 -5.81 -7.61 8.73
CA ILE A 37 -5.01 -8.24 7.69
C ILE A 37 -3.68 -8.66 8.33
N LEU A 38 -3.26 -9.90 8.06
CA LEU A 38 -1.96 -10.40 8.44
C LEU A 38 -0.95 -10.12 7.34
N VAL A 39 0.15 -9.45 7.69
CA VAL A 39 1.18 -9.03 6.73
C VAL A 39 2.55 -9.55 7.18
N ALA A 40 3.35 -10.03 6.23
CA ALA A 40 4.69 -10.49 6.53
C ALA A 40 5.57 -9.31 7.00
N LYS A 41 6.31 -9.50 8.10
CA LYS A 41 7.21 -8.47 8.69
C LYS A 41 8.18 -7.84 7.68
N LYS A 42 8.66 -8.61 6.69
CA LYS A 42 9.57 -8.12 5.64
C LYS A 42 8.98 -7.02 4.74
N LEU A 43 7.66 -6.88 4.70
CA LEU A 43 6.95 -5.89 3.90
C LEU A 43 6.69 -4.60 4.69
N LEU A 44 7.07 -4.56 5.97
CA LEU A 44 6.89 -3.40 6.82
C LEU A 44 8.14 -2.53 6.91
N PRO A 45 7.98 -1.23 7.20
CA PRO A 45 9.08 -0.36 7.60
C PRO A 45 9.83 -0.93 8.81
N LYS A 46 11.15 -0.76 8.84
CA LYS A 46 12.03 -1.35 9.88
C LYS A 46 11.68 -0.89 11.30
N ASN A 47 11.22 0.35 11.46
CA ASN A 47 11.01 0.99 12.76
C ASN A 47 9.52 1.20 13.08
N ILE A 48 8.66 0.32 12.58
CA ILE A 48 7.22 0.44 12.80
C ILE A 48 6.84 0.23 14.27
N GLN A 49 5.95 1.07 14.80
CA GLN A 49 5.45 1.03 16.17
C GLN A 49 3.94 0.84 16.19
N ALA A 50 3.45 0.12 17.20
CA ALA A 50 2.01 -0.07 17.38
C ALA A 50 1.33 1.29 17.51
N GLY A 51 0.32 1.54 16.67
CA GLY A 51 -0.30 2.85 16.54
C GLY A 51 -0.01 3.56 15.23
N ASP A 52 1.08 3.20 14.55
CA ASP A 52 1.48 3.84 13.30
C ASP A 52 0.43 3.68 12.21
N LYS A 53 0.24 4.75 11.44
CA LYS A 53 -0.59 4.75 10.24
C LYS A 53 0.20 4.26 9.05
N LEU A 54 -0.37 3.31 8.35
CA LEU A 54 0.13 2.74 7.12
C LEU A 54 -0.83 3.08 5.98
N TYR A 55 -0.26 3.28 4.80
CA TYR A 55 -1.01 3.49 3.58
C TYR A 55 -0.63 2.41 2.58
N PHE A 56 -1.62 1.61 2.17
CA PHE A 56 -1.43 0.55 1.19
C PHE A 56 -2.05 0.96 -0.12
N GLU A 57 -1.25 1.06 -1.17
CA GLU A 57 -1.76 1.25 -2.52
C GLU A 57 -2.05 -0.11 -3.15
N LEU A 58 -3.33 -0.38 -3.45
CA LEU A 58 -3.72 -1.55 -4.22
C LEU A 58 -3.56 -1.25 -5.72
N MET A 59 -2.59 -1.93 -6.34
CA MET A 59 -2.37 -1.84 -7.78
C MET A 59 -2.96 -3.05 -8.49
N SER A 60 -3.82 -2.82 -9.47
CA SER A 60 -4.17 -3.84 -10.46
C SER A 60 -3.02 -4.04 -11.47
N GLU A 61 -2.94 -5.21 -12.09
CA GLU A 61 -1.95 -5.47 -13.16
C GLU A 61 -2.08 -4.45 -14.31
N LYS A 62 -3.30 -4.06 -14.68
CA LYS A 62 -3.52 -3.01 -15.68
C LYS A 62 -2.88 -1.68 -15.28
N MET A 63 -3.02 -1.27 -14.01
CA MET A 63 -2.40 -0.05 -13.50
C MET A 63 -0.87 -0.14 -13.46
N LYS A 64 -0.35 -1.32 -13.12
CA LYS A 64 1.09 -1.59 -13.11
C LYS A 64 1.69 -1.49 -14.51
N THR A 65 1.09 -2.14 -15.50
CA THR A 65 1.53 -2.07 -16.89
C THR A 65 1.49 -0.63 -17.41
N GLN A 66 0.44 0.12 -17.09
CA GLN A 66 0.35 1.53 -17.50
C GLN A 66 1.44 2.38 -16.84
N ARG A 67 1.70 2.21 -15.53
CA ARG A 67 2.78 2.93 -14.84
C ARG A 67 4.15 2.60 -15.44
N GLN A 68 4.41 1.34 -15.76
CA GLN A 68 5.66 0.93 -16.40
C GLN A 68 5.82 1.55 -17.79
N LYS A 69 4.75 1.58 -18.59
CA LYS A 69 4.76 2.24 -19.90
C LYS A 69 5.06 3.74 -19.77
N ASN A 70 4.38 4.43 -18.86
CA ASN A 70 4.60 5.86 -18.63
C ASN A 70 6.04 6.15 -18.16
N LEU A 71 6.59 5.29 -17.28
CA LEU A 71 7.97 5.41 -16.83
C LEU A 71 8.95 5.21 -18.00
N ALA A 72 8.74 4.20 -18.83
CA ALA A 72 9.57 3.94 -20.00
C ALA A 72 9.54 5.11 -20.98
N GLU A 73 8.36 5.68 -21.24
CA GLU A 73 8.20 6.86 -22.10
C GLU A 73 8.92 8.09 -21.53
N ALA A 74 8.84 8.32 -20.22
CA ALA A 74 9.53 9.42 -19.56
C ALA A 74 11.06 9.28 -19.66
N VAL A 75 11.58 8.08 -19.39
CA VAL A 75 13.02 7.79 -19.52
C VAL A 75 13.49 7.96 -20.96
N LEU A 76 12.74 7.45 -21.95
CA LEU A 76 13.11 7.61 -23.36
C LEU A 76 13.13 9.08 -23.79
N ARG A 77 12.19 9.90 -23.31
CA ARG A 77 12.21 11.35 -23.56
C ARG A 77 13.43 12.02 -22.97
N GLU A 78 13.79 11.71 -21.72
CA GLU A 78 15.00 12.27 -21.10
C GLU A 78 16.29 11.89 -21.85
N ILE A 79 16.34 10.72 -22.49
CA ILE A 79 17.50 10.28 -23.28
C ILE A 79 17.55 10.97 -24.65
N ILE A 80 16.41 11.16 -25.30
CA ILE A 80 16.31 11.69 -26.68
C ILE A 80 16.34 13.23 -26.72
N ASP A 81 15.78 13.90 -25.72
CA ASP A 81 15.73 15.37 -25.64
C ASP A 81 17.01 15.97 -24.99
N GLN A 82 18.08 15.18 -24.83
CA GLN A 82 19.46 15.65 -24.58
C GLN A 82 20.24 15.83 -25.88
#